data_AF-A0A0G0NGW0-F1
#
_entry.id   AF-A0A0G0NGW0-F1
#
_cell.length_a   1.000
_cell.length_b   1.000
_cell.length_c   1.000
_cell.angle_alpha   90.00
_cell.angle_beta   90.00
_cell.angle_gamma   90.00
#
_symmetry.space_group_name_H-M   'P 1'
#
loop_
_entity.id
_entity.type
_entity.pdbx_description
1 polymer ?
#
loop_
_entity_poly.entity_id
_entity_poly.type
_entity_poly.pdbx_seq_one_letter_code
_entity_poly.pdbx_strand_id
1 'polypeptide(L)'
;METYEDLKFLNYIGWAGVLSLLGFTDEEINECEKADEEATKAALECEKYYFENLPNVKNAITEFKKGFPDEWKNERRVEFLKQRSEEYEQKLAEAQKSYATQFKNDSPYWIRQMSQEKIIRIVNHLKSLKSELRYRQSGKGNGITPDMIIRAKEYPLENLVEANHQKALCPFHDDKNPSMWIKKNFYYCFSCAANGDVIDFVMRRDKLSFQEAVKKLS
;
A
#
# COMPACT_ATOMS: atom_id res chain seq x y z
N MET A 1 -16.46 0.20 24.53
CA MET A 1 -15.48 0.41 23.43
C MET A 1 -15.60 -0.84 22.59
N GLU A 2 -16.27 -0.86 21.45
CA GLU A 2 -15.87 -0.19 20.20
C GLU A 2 -17.12 0.02 19.32
N THR A 3 -17.86 1.11 19.52
CA THR A 3 -19.05 1.46 18.71
C THR A 3 -18.99 2.89 18.16
N TYR A 4 -17.78 3.46 18.06
CA TYR A 4 -17.60 4.86 17.63
C TYR A 4 -16.70 5.02 16.40
N GLU A 5 -15.91 4.01 16.01
CA GLU A 5 -15.08 4.08 14.80
C GLU A 5 -15.79 3.55 13.54
N ASP A 6 -16.64 2.53 13.64
CA ASP A 6 -17.38 2.00 12.48
C ASP A 6 -18.46 2.97 11.96
N LEU A 7 -19.01 3.83 12.83
CA LEU A 7 -19.95 4.89 12.46
C LEU A 7 -19.30 6.02 11.65
N LYS A 8 -17.97 6.20 11.71
CA LYS A 8 -17.27 7.22 10.90
C LYS A 8 -17.13 6.80 9.44
N PHE A 9 -17.09 5.50 9.14
CA PHE A 9 -16.95 5.01 7.78
C PHE A 9 -18.25 5.24 6.99
N LEU A 10 -19.41 4.93 7.60
CA LEU A 10 -20.73 5.18 7.02
C LEU A 10 -21.02 6.67 6.82
N ASN A 11 -20.53 7.53 7.72
CA ASN A 11 -20.64 8.99 7.57
C ASN A 11 -19.75 9.57 6.45
N TYR A 12 -18.76 8.81 5.94
CA TYR A 12 -17.81 9.31 4.95
C TYR A 12 -18.19 9.00 3.50
N ILE A 13 -18.96 7.93 3.29
CA ILE A 13 -19.45 7.52 1.96
C ILE A 13 -20.88 7.96 1.68
N GLY A 14 -21.65 8.31 2.70
CA GLY A 14 -23.07 8.60 2.55
C GLY A 14 -23.86 7.41 1.98
N TRP A 15 -25.17 7.58 1.86
CA TRP A 15 -26.08 6.55 1.33
C TRP A 15 -25.74 6.16 -0.12
N ALA A 16 -25.31 7.13 -0.92
CA ALA A 16 -24.83 6.93 -2.29
C ALA A 16 -23.62 5.99 -2.37
N GLY A 17 -22.68 6.07 -1.43
CA GLY A 17 -21.50 5.21 -1.44
C GLY A 17 -21.79 3.75 -1.07
N VAL A 18 -22.84 3.49 -0.29
CA VAL A 18 -23.31 2.12 0.00
C VAL A 18 -23.97 1.52 -1.24
N LEU A 19 -24.84 2.27 -1.91
CA LEU A 19 -25.51 1.82 -3.14
C LEU A 19 -24.51 1.56 -4.29
N SER A 20 -23.49 2.40 -4.42
CA SER A 20 -22.41 2.18 -5.39
C SER A 20 -21.64 0.87 -5.13
N LEU A 21 -21.37 0.54 -3.86
CA LEU A 21 -20.71 -0.72 -3.49
C LEU A 21 -21.59 -1.96 -3.75
N LEU A 22 -22.91 -1.78 -3.80
CA LEU A 22 -23.88 -2.81 -4.16
C LEU A 22 -24.12 -2.90 -5.67
N GLY A 23 -23.46 -2.05 -6.48
CA GLY A 23 -23.49 -2.11 -7.94
C GLY A 23 -24.57 -1.26 -8.62
N PHE A 24 -25.19 -0.33 -7.90
CA PHE A 24 -26.16 0.62 -8.44
C PHE A 24 -25.44 1.72 -9.23
N THR A 25 -26.04 2.13 -10.35
CA THR A 25 -25.58 3.22 -11.22
C THR A 25 -25.85 4.59 -10.59
N ASP A 26 -25.13 5.63 -11.03
CA ASP A 26 -25.32 7.00 -10.54
C ASP A 26 -26.74 7.54 -10.79
N GLU A 27 -27.45 7.01 -11.81
CA GLU A 27 -28.85 7.36 -12.10
C GLU A 27 -29.81 6.70 -11.10
N GLU A 28 -29.61 5.41 -10.80
CA GLU A 28 -30.38 4.67 -9.77
C GLU A 28 -30.12 5.22 -8.36
N ILE A 29 -28.89 5.64 -8.06
CA ILE A 29 -28.53 6.29 -6.80
C ILE A 29 -29.28 7.62 -6.63
N ASN A 30 -29.33 8.45 -7.68
CA ASN A 30 -30.07 9.71 -7.68
C ASN A 30 -31.60 9.53 -7.60
N GLU A 31 -32.13 8.40 -8.07
CA GLU A 31 -33.54 8.02 -7.87
C GLU A 31 -33.81 7.55 -6.43
N CYS A 32 -32.88 6.79 -5.83
CA CYS A 32 -32.96 6.38 -4.42
C CYS A 32 -32.85 7.57 -3.44
N GLU A 33 -32.03 8.57 -3.73
CA GLU A 33 -31.95 9.80 -2.91
C GLU A 33 -33.26 10.63 -2.93
N LYS A 34 -34.11 10.42 -3.94
CA LYS A 34 -35.45 11.03 -4.04
C LYS A 34 -36.54 10.18 -3.37
N ALA A 35 -36.21 9.03 -2.79
CA ALA A 35 -37.19 8.04 -2.38
C ALA A 35 -37.81 8.31 -1.00
N ASP A 36 -39.10 7.98 -0.90
CA ASP A 36 -39.97 8.06 0.28
C ASP A 36 -39.44 7.23 1.47
N GLU A 37 -39.96 7.51 2.67
CA GLU A 37 -39.60 6.94 3.98
C GLU A 37 -39.54 5.39 3.97
N GLU A 38 -40.34 4.75 3.11
CA GLU A 38 -40.40 3.30 2.92
C GLU A 38 -39.14 2.71 2.23
N ALA A 39 -38.56 3.41 1.25
CA ALA A 39 -37.33 2.97 0.58
C ALA A 39 -36.10 3.14 1.48
N THR A 40 -36.07 4.20 2.28
CA THR A 40 -35.03 4.42 3.30
C THR A 40 -35.06 3.32 4.35
N LYS A 41 -36.26 2.91 4.80
CA LYS A 41 -36.45 1.82 5.75
C LYS A 41 -36.02 0.47 5.19
N ALA A 42 -36.39 0.16 3.94
CA ALA A 42 -36.02 -1.09 3.28
C ALA A 42 -34.50 -1.26 3.18
N ALA A 43 -33.77 -0.20 2.83
CA ALA A 43 -32.32 -0.26 2.76
C ALA A 43 -31.64 -0.31 4.14
N LEU A 44 -32.21 0.31 5.18
CA LEU A 44 -31.74 0.15 6.56
C LEU A 44 -31.88 -1.30 7.04
N GLU A 45 -32.97 -1.97 6.65
CA GLU A 45 -33.18 -3.39 6.90
C GLU A 45 -32.18 -4.26 6.12
N CYS A 46 -31.90 -3.92 4.86
CA CYS A 46 -30.86 -4.59 4.06
C CYS A 46 -29.46 -4.41 4.66
N GLU A 47 -29.11 -3.20 5.11
CA GLU A 47 -27.83 -2.88 5.74
C GLU A 47 -27.66 -3.66 7.06
N LYS A 48 -28.70 -3.63 7.90
CA LYS A 48 -28.72 -4.38 9.16
C LYS A 48 -28.58 -5.89 8.90
N TYR A 49 -29.33 -6.45 7.95
CA TYR A 49 -29.21 -7.84 7.56
C TYR A 49 -27.80 -8.18 7.04
N TYR A 50 -27.22 -7.30 6.21
CA TYR A 50 -25.88 -7.47 5.66
C TYR A 50 -24.81 -7.52 6.76
N PHE A 51 -24.87 -6.63 7.75
CA PHE A 51 -23.89 -6.61 8.85
C PHE A 51 -24.08 -7.78 9.82
N GLU A 52 -25.31 -8.14 10.15
CA GLU A 52 -25.61 -9.32 10.99
C GLU A 52 -25.16 -10.63 10.33
N ASN A 53 -25.13 -10.67 9.00
CA ASN A 53 -24.74 -11.85 8.22
C ASN A 53 -23.39 -11.70 7.50
N LEU A 54 -22.59 -10.68 7.83
CA LEU A 54 -21.37 -10.34 7.11
C LEU A 54 -20.40 -11.51 6.92
N PRO A 55 -20.18 -12.40 7.92
CA PRO A 55 -19.36 -13.60 7.73
C PRO A 55 -19.95 -14.56 6.70
N ASN A 56 -21.27 -14.80 6.75
CA ASN A 56 -21.98 -15.69 5.83
C ASN A 56 -21.96 -15.13 4.39
N VAL A 57 -22.15 -13.82 4.24
CA VAL A 57 -22.08 -13.14 2.93
C VAL A 57 -20.66 -13.20 2.36
N LYS A 58 -19.62 -12.94 3.17
CA LYS A 58 -18.22 -13.08 2.74
C LYS A 58 -17.88 -14.50 2.33
N ASN A 59 -18.37 -15.50 3.07
CA ASN A 59 -18.20 -16.91 2.73
C ASN A 59 -18.94 -17.25 1.43
N ALA A 60 -20.20 -16.85 1.27
CA ALA A 60 -20.98 -17.07 0.06
C ALA A 60 -20.32 -16.45 -1.18
N ILE A 61 -19.81 -15.21 -1.07
CA ILE A 61 -19.04 -14.56 -2.15
C ILE A 61 -17.75 -15.33 -2.45
N THR A 62 -17.07 -15.82 -1.42
CA THR A 62 -15.84 -16.60 -1.59
C THR A 62 -16.12 -17.92 -2.31
N GLU A 63 -17.15 -18.66 -1.90
CA GLU A 63 -17.56 -19.90 -2.57
C GLU A 63 -18.04 -19.63 -4.00
N PHE A 64 -18.85 -18.59 -4.23
CA PHE A 64 -19.27 -18.17 -5.57
C PHE A 64 -18.06 -17.87 -6.47
N LYS A 65 -17.05 -17.18 -5.95
CA LYS A 65 -15.81 -16.87 -6.67
C LYS A 65 -15.00 -18.13 -7.03
N LYS A 66 -15.10 -19.23 -6.28
CA LYS A 66 -14.41 -20.48 -6.63
C LYS A 66 -14.94 -21.11 -7.92
N GLY A 67 -16.19 -20.85 -8.27
CA GLY A 67 -16.82 -21.37 -9.49
C GLY A 67 -16.28 -20.79 -10.81
N PHE A 68 -15.48 -19.70 -10.75
CA PHE A 68 -14.93 -19.07 -11.95
C PHE A 68 -13.51 -19.54 -12.26
N PRO A 69 -13.16 -19.66 -13.56
CA PRO A 69 -11.79 -19.92 -14.00
C PRO A 69 -10.79 -18.89 -13.46
N ASP A 70 -9.55 -19.33 -13.17
CA ASP A 70 -8.49 -18.44 -12.65
C ASP A 70 -8.11 -17.33 -13.63
N GLU A 71 -8.13 -17.62 -14.93
CA GLU A 71 -7.90 -16.62 -15.99
C GLU A 71 -8.95 -15.51 -15.92
N TRP A 72 -10.23 -15.87 -15.85
CA TRP A 72 -11.33 -14.90 -15.74
C TRP A 72 -11.21 -14.03 -14.49
N LYS A 73 -10.86 -14.63 -13.34
CA LYS A 73 -10.63 -13.90 -12.08
C LYS A 73 -9.45 -12.93 -12.21
N ASN A 74 -8.39 -13.34 -12.92
CA ASN A 74 -7.22 -12.51 -13.17
C ASN A 74 -7.56 -11.33 -14.07
N GLU A 75 -8.29 -11.54 -15.17
CA GLU A 75 -8.72 -10.49 -16.10
C GLU A 75 -9.52 -9.40 -15.38
N ARG A 76 -10.52 -9.78 -14.59
CA ARG A 76 -11.32 -8.84 -13.80
C ARG A 76 -10.48 -8.10 -12.77
N ARG A 77 -9.51 -8.76 -12.14
CA ARG A 77 -8.60 -8.10 -11.21
C ARG A 77 -7.69 -7.10 -11.93
N VAL A 78 -7.19 -7.44 -13.12
CA VAL A 78 -6.39 -6.53 -13.96
C VAL A 78 -7.20 -5.29 -14.36
N GLU A 79 -8.45 -5.48 -14.79
CA GLU A 79 -9.38 -4.39 -15.13
C GLU A 79 -9.58 -3.45 -13.94
N PHE A 80 -9.92 -4.00 -12.77
CA PHE A 80 -10.05 -3.24 -11.52
C PHE A 80 -8.78 -2.44 -11.18
N LEU A 81 -7.61 -3.08 -11.28
CA LEU A 81 -6.34 -2.46 -10.94
C LEU A 81 -5.97 -1.31 -11.89
N LYS A 82 -6.33 -1.41 -13.19
CA LYS A 82 -6.14 -0.34 -14.16
C LYS A 82 -6.99 0.88 -13.80
N GLN A 83 -8.30 0.69 -13.68
CA GLN A 83 -9.25 1.76 -13.34
C GLN A 83 -8.84 2.45 -12.03
N ARG A 84 -8.52 1.65 -11.00
CA ARG A 84 -8.12 2.20 -9.70
C ARG A 84 -6.77 2.93 -9.76
N SER A 85 -5.83 2.47 -10.59
CA SER A 85 -4.55 3.15 -10.78
C SER A 85 -4.76 4.52 -11.45
N GLU A 86 -5.58 4.59 -12.50
CA GLU A 86 -5.91 5.83 -13.21
C GLU A 86 -6.57 6.86 -12.28
N GLU A 87 -7.53 6.42 -11.46
CA GLU A 87 -8.16 7.28 -10.45
C GLU A 87 -7.13 7.86 -9.46
N TYR A 88 -6.18 7.04 -8.99
CA TYR A 88 -5.14 7.51 -8.07
C TYR A 88 -4.10 8.40 -8.73
N GLU A 89 -3.86 8.25 -10.03
CA GLU A 89 -3.03 9.18 -10.81
C GLU A 89 -3.69 10.56 -10.91
N GLN A 90 -5.00 10.61 -11.15
CA GLN A 90 -5.77 11.86 -11.16
C GLN A 90 -5.73 12.53 -9.77
N LYS A 91 -6.00 11.77 -8.70
CA LYS A 91 -5.89 12.26 -7.32
C LYS A 91 -4.50 12.78 -6.99
N LEU A 92 -3.45 12.12 -7.48
CA LEU A 92 -2.07 12.57 -7.30
C LEU A 92 -1.83 13.91 -7.99
N ALA A 93 -2.25 14.03 -9.26
CA ALA A 93 -2.10 15.25 -10.04
C ALA A 93 -2.83 16.44 -9.39
N GLU A 94 -4.06 16.23 -8.92
CA GLU A 94 -4.84 17.24 -8.19
C GLU A 94 -4.17 17.64 -6.87
N ALA A 95 -3.72 16.66 -6.08
CA ALA A 95 -3.04 16.92 -4.82
C ALA A 95 -1.72 17.70 -5.03
N GLN A 96 -0.96 17.35 -6.06
CA GLN A 96 0.27 18.07 -6.45
C GLN A 96 -0.03 19.49 -6.90
N LYS A 97 -1.08 19.70 -7.71
CA LYS A 97 -1.51 21.04 -8.14
C LYS A 97 -1.92 21.90 -6.95
N SER A 98 -2.72 21.36 -6.04
CA SER A 98 -3.13 22.04 -4.80
C SER A 98 -1.94 22.37 -3.90
N TYR A 99 -0.98 21.45 -3.78
CA TYR A 99 0.25 21.71 -3.03
C TYR A 99 1.11 22.81 -3.66
N ALA A 100 1.23 22.85 -4.98
CA ALA A 100 1.97 23.89 -5.69
C ALA A 100 1.35 25.29 -5.53
N THR A 101 0.01 25.40 -5.48
CA THR A 101 -0.66 26.69 -5.27
C THR A 101 -0.48 27.20 -3.84
N GLN A 102 -0.35 26.32 -2.84
CA GLN A 102 -0.09 26.72 -1.45
C GLN A 102 1.24 27.45 -1.25
N PHE A 103 2.26 27.15 -2.06
CA PHE A 103 3.51 27.92 -2.08
C PHE A 103 3.32 29.34 -2.60
N LYS A 104 2.47 29.51 -3.63
CA LYS A 104 2.18 30.84 -4.19
C LYS A 104 1.38 31.72 -3.23
N ASN A 105 0.63 31.09 -2.32
CA ASN A 105 -0.23 31.77 -1.36
C ASN A 105 0.40 31.91 0.04
N ASP A 106 1.71 31.67 0.18
CA ASP A 106 2.44 31.70 1.47
C ASP A 106 1.73 30.92 2.60
N SER A 107 1.11 29.79 2.27
CA SER A 107 0.32 29.01 3.23
C SER A 107 1.20 28.53 4.40
N PRO A 108 0.70 28.48 5.65
CA PRO A 108 1.47 28.00 6.80
C PRO A 108 2.12 26.63 6.59
N TYR A 109 3.29 26.42 7.20
CA TYR A 109 4.08 25.18 7.07
C TYR A 109 3.27 23.91 7.39
N TRP A 110 2.46 23.93 8.45
CA TRP A 110 1.67 22.77 8.87
C TRP A 110 0.61 22.36 7.82
N ILE A 111 0.01 23.30 7.08
CA ILE A 111 -0.91 23.00 5.96
C ILE A 111 -0.14 22.32 4.81
N ARG A 112 1.06 22.82 4.51
CA ARG A 112 1.94 22.24 3.49
C ARG A 112 2.40 20.83 3.88
N GLN A 113 2.74 20.61 5.16
CA GLN A 113 3.13 19.30 5.67
C GLN A 113 1.99 18.28 5.55
N MET A 114 0.77 18.64 5.97
CA MET A 114 -0.41 17.76 5.81
C MET A 114 -0.68 17.41 4.34
N SER A 115 -0.48 18.38 3.43
CA SER A 115 -0.62 18.17 1.99
C SER A 115 0.46 17.22 1.45
N GLN A 116 1.71 17.34 1.89
CA GLN A 116 2.77 16.40 1.56
C GLN A 116 2.45 14.99 2.06
N GLU A 117 1.97 14.84 3.30
CA GLU A 117 1.56 13.54 3.86
C GLU A 117 0.44 12.90 3.04
N LYS A 118 -0.55 13.69 2.60
CA LYS A 118 -1.61 13.22 1.69
C LYS A 118 -1.02 12.72 0.37
N ILE A 119 -0.11 13.46 -0.24
CA ILE A 119 0.58 13.06 -1.48
C ILE A 119 1.35 11.74 -1.27
N ILE A 120 2.08 11.59 -0.17
CA ILE A 120 2.83 10.37 0.16
C ILE A 120 1.90 9.16 0.25
N ARG A 121 0.74 9.30 0.92
CA ARG A 121 -0.26 8.22 1.01
C ARG A 121 -0.78 7.81 -0.36
N ILE A 122 -1.11 8.78 -1.22
CA ILE A 122 -1.56 8.51 -2.60
C ILE A 122 -0.47 7.78 -3.39
N VAL A 123 0.78 8.26 -3.32
CA VAL A 123 1.92 7.63 -4.01
C VAL A 123 2.13 6.19 -3.56
N ASN A 124 2.08 5.92 -2.25
CA ASN A 124 2.26 4.57 -1.72
C ASN A 124 1.13 3.63 -2.18
N HIS A 125 -0.11 4.10 -2.18
CA HIS A 125 -1.23 3.31 -2.69
C HIS A 125 -1.09 3.03 -4.19
N LEU A 126 -0.73 4.04 -4.99
CA LEU A 126 -0.50 3.90 -6.43
C LEU A 126 0.64 2.93 -6.74
N LYS A 127 1.74 2.97 -5.96
CA LYS A 127 2.84 2.00 -6.07
C LYS A 127 2.35 0.57 -5.84
N SER A 128 1.50 0.36 -4.83
CA SER A 128 0.92 -0.96 -4.54
C SER A 128 0.06 -1.46 -5.69
N LEU A 129 -0.89 -0.64 -6.18
CA LEU A 129 -1.78 -0.99 -7.29
C LEU A 129 -1.00 -1.35 -8.56
N LYS A 130 -0.05 -0.50 -8.96
CA LYS A 130 0.78 -0.73 -10.15
C LYS A 130 1.67 -1.96 -10.02
N SER A 131 2.13 -2.27 -8.80
CA SER A 131 2.93 -3.47 -8.57
C SER A 131 2.10 -4.73 -8.75
N GLU A 132 0.89 -4.77 -8.20
CA GLU A 132 -0.03 -5.91 -8.41
C GLU A 132 -0.42 -6.02 -9.89
N LEU A 133 -0.72 -4.91 -10.55
CA LEU A 133 -1.10 -4.90 -11.97
C LEU A 133 -0.01 -5.52 -12.85
N ARG A 134 1.26 -5.13 -12.66
CA ARG A 134 2.38 -5.72 -13.39
C ARG A 134 2.50 -7.22 -13.16
N TYR A 135 2.35 -7.68 -11.91
CA TYR A 135 2.39 -9.11 -11.58
C TYR A 135 1.30 -9.88 -12.33
N ARG A 136 0.06 -9.37 -12.30
CA ARG A 136 -1.12 -10.00 -12.89
C ARG A 136 -1.06 -10.05 -14.42
N GLN A 137 -0.51 -9.02 -15.07
CA GLN A 137 -0.42 -8.94 -16.53
C GLN A 137 0.71 -9.79 -17.12
N SER A 138 1.86 -9.83 -16.46
CA SER A 138 3.02 -10.54 -17.00
C SER A 138 3.07 -12.01 -16.58
N GLY A 139 2.25 -12.43 -15.61
CA GLY A 139 2.30 -13.78 -15.00
C GLY A 139 3.63 -14.07 -14.27
N LYS A 140 4.56 -13.12 -14.30
CA LYS A 140 5.85 -13.13 -13.65
C LYS A 140 5.82 -12.00 -12.66
N GLY A 141 6.17 -12.27 -11.41
CA GLY A 141 6.49 -11.17 -10.51
C GLY A 141 7.69 -10.38 -11.04
N ASN A 142 8.23 -9.55 -10.18
CA ASN A 142 9.57 -8.96 -10.36
C ASN A 142 10.73 -9.98 -10.49
N GLY A 143 10.44 -11.26 -10.69
CA GLY A 143 11.38 -12.37 -10.68
C GLY A 143 11.94 -12.64 -9.29
N ILE A 144 11.31 -12.12 -8.22
CA ILE A 144 11.70 -12.36 -6.84
C ILE A 144 10.73 -13.36 -6.23
N THR A 145 11.22 -14.53 -5.86
CA THR A 145 10.44 -15.53 -5.12
C THR A 145 10.57 -15.30 -3.61
N PRO A 146 9.61 -15.78 -2.79
CA PRO A 146 9.76 -15.76 -1.33
C PRO A 146 11.06 -16.43 -0.85
N ASP A 147 11.46 -17.53 -1.49
CA ASP A 147 12.72 -18.23 -1.22
C ASP A 147 13.96 -17.36 -1.53
N MET A 148 13.96 -16.60 -2.63
CA MET A 148 15.03 -15.63 -2.89
C MET A 148 15.12 -14.56 -1.80
N ILE A 149 13.98 -14.09 -1.28
CA ILE A 149 13.97 -13.11 -0.17
C ILE A 149 14.53 -13.75 1.10
N ILE A 150 14.17 -15.00 1.40
CA ILE A 150 14.68 -15.72 2.57
C ILE A 150 16.19 -15.88 2.44
N ARG A 151 16.70 -16.39 1.32
CA ARG A 151 18.15 -16.54 1.07
C ARG A 151 18.88 -15.21 1.15
N ALA A 152 18.34 -14.17 0.51
CA ALA A 152 18.92 -12.84 0.57
C ALA A 152 18.98 -12.30 2.00
N LYS A 153 17.95 -12.54 2.83
CA LYS A 153 17.94 -12.17 4.25
C LYS A 153 18.88 -13.01 5.10
N GLU A 154 19.19 -14.22 4.69
CA GLU A 154 20.12 -15.14 5.37
C GLU A 154 21.59 -14.88 5.00
N TYR A 155 21.84 -14.12 3.92
CA TYR A 155 23.19 -13.76 3.49
C TYR A 155 23.99 -13.09 4.62
N PRO A 156 25.17 -13.64 5.01
CA PRO A 156 25.97 -13.08 6.10
C PRO A 156 26.47 -11.67 5.78
N LEU A 157 26.06 -10.69 6.58
CA LEU A 157 26.43 -9.29 6.36
C LEU A 157 27.95 -9.07 6.48
N GLU A 158 28.62 -9.90 7.28
CA GLU A 158 30.07 -9.92 7.44
C GLU A 158 30.82 -10.21 6.14
N ASN A 159 30.18 -10.84 5.14
CA ASN A 159 30.80 -11.05 3.82
C ASN A 159 30.77 -9.79 2.94
N LEU A 160 30.04 -8.75 3.33
CA LEU A 160 29.87 -7.52 2.57
C LEU A 160 30.78 -6.39 3.05
N VAL A 161 31.48 -6.57 4.17
CA VAL A 161 32.30 -5.54 4.83
C VAL A 161 33.48 -6.16 5.54
N GLU A 162 34.57 -5.38 5.69
CA GLU A 162 35.69 -5.78 6.53
C GLU A 162 35.35 -5.54 8.00
N ALA A 163 34.94 -6.59 8.70
CA ALA A 163 34.58 -6.54 10.11
C ALA A 163 35.68 -7.13 11.02
N ASN A 164 35.96 -6.46 12.14
CA ASN A 164 36.81 -6.95 13.21
C ASN A 164 36.02 -6.94 14.53
N HIS A 165 35.90 -8.10 15.19
CA HIS A 165 35.07 -8.28 16.39
C HIS A 165 33.67 -7.64 16.27
N GLN A 166 32.95 -7.95 15.17
CA GLN A 166 31.60 -7.42 14.88
C GLN A 166 31.51 -5.91 14.63
N LYS A 167 32.64 -5.20 14.54
CA LYS A 167 32.68 -3.78 14.19
C LYS A 167 33.27 -3.59 12.79
N ALA A 168 32.68 -2.69 12.02
CA ALA A 168 33.13 -2.32 10.69
C ALA A 168 33.03 -0.79 10.50
N LEU A 169 33.72 -0.27 9.48
CA LEU A 169 33.50 1.09 9.03
C LEU A 169 32.12 1.21 8.38
N CYS A 170 31.41 2.29 8.70
CA CYS A 170 30.10 2.56 8.13
C CYS A 170 30.25 3.15 6.72
N PRO A 171 29.67 2.53 5.67
CA PRO A 171 29.75 3.07 4.31
C PRO A 171 28.78 4.24 4.06
N PHE A 172 27.96 4.60 5.03
CA PHE A 172 26.90 5.61 4.90
C PHE A 172 27.32 7.01 5.37
N HIS A 173 28.55 7.17 5.85
CA HIS A 173 29.18 8.45 6.14
C HIS A 173 30.71 8.34 6.01
N ASP A 174 31.43 9.46 6.09
CA ASP A 174 32.90 9.47 6.13
C ASP A 174 33.39 8.93 7.48
N ASP A 175 33.49 7.60 7.58
CA ASP A 175 33.87 6.91 8.80
C ASP A 175 35.36 6.55 8.81
N LYS A 176 36.07 6.98 9.85
CA LYS A 176 37.50 6.69 10.07
C LYS A 176 37.73 5.71 11.23
N ASN A 177 36.72 5.48 12.07
CA ASN A 177 36.82 4.64 13.26
C ASN A 177 35.62 3.70 13.30
N PRO A 178 35.79 2.36 13.26
CA PRO A 178 34.68 1.39 13.14
C PRO A 178 33.49 1.71 14.05
N SER A 179 32.46 2.35 13.45
CA SER A 179 31.28 2.84 14.16
C SER A 179 30.03 2.00 13.87
N MET A 180 30.10 1.12 12.88
CA MET A 180 29.06 0.18 12.53
C MET A 180 29.26 -1.13 13.28
N TRP A 181 28.22 -1.59 13.95
CA TRP A 181 28.17 -2.88 14.61
C TRP A 181 27.27 -3.84 13.84
N ILE A 182 27.69 -5.10 13.77
CA ILE A 182 27.04 -6.16 13.00
C ILE A 182 26.70 -7.30 13.94
N LYS A 183 25.44 -7.75 13.90
CA LYS A 183 25.01 -8.95 14.63
C LYS A 183 24.08 -9.76 13.75
N LYS A 184 24.58 -10.91 13.29
CA LYS A 184 23.88 -11.71 12.28
C LYS A 184 23.61 -10.82 11.06
N ASN A 185 22.39 -10.84 10.53
CA ASN A 185 22.04 -10.11 9.32
C ASN A 185 21.44 -8.73 9.60
N PHE A 186 21.87 -8.10 10.70
CA PHE A 186 21.48 -6.75 11.09
C PHE A 186 22.71 -5.90 11.36
N TYR A 187 22.67 -4.63 10.92
CA TYR A 187 23.70 -3.64 11.20
C TYR A 187 23.11 -2.42 11.91
N TYR A 188 23.92 -1.77 12.74
CA TYR A 188 23.61 -0.47 13.33
C TYR A 188 24.88 0.37 13.42
N CYS A 189 24.84 1.60 12.90
CA CYS A 189 25.92 2.56 13.02
C CYS A 189 25.65 3.54 14.17
N PHE A 190 26.54 3.57 15.16
CA PHE A 190 26.40 4.46 16.32
C PHE A 190 26.65 5.94 16.01
N SER A 191 27.37 6.26 14.93
CA SER A 191 27.66 7.64 14.53
C SER A 191 26.54 8.29 13.71
N CYS A 192 26.03 7.62 12.67
CA CYS A 192 25.01 8.18 11.77
C CYS A 192 23.61 7.55 11.92
N ALA A 193 23.42 6.65 12.88
CA ALA A 193 22.17 5.92 13.14
C ALA A 193 21.64 5.07 11.96
N ALA A 194 22.42 4.87 10.89
CA ALA A 194 22.07 3.97 9.81
C ALA A 194 21.91 2.54 10.35
N ASN A 195 20.82 1.87 9.98
CA ASN A 195 20.48 0.54 10.45
C ASN A 195 19.54 -0.16 9.48
N GLY A 196 19.54 -1.49 9.53
CA GLY A 196 18.71 -2.32 8.67
C GLY A 196 19.18 -3.77 8.63
N ASP A 197 18.51 -4.55 7.80
CA ASP A 197 18.96 -5.90 7.45
C ASP A 197 19.97 -5.88 6.29
N VAL A 198 20.46 -7.06 5.90
CA VAL A 198 21.41 -7.20 4.78
C VAL A 198 20.87 -6.71 3.43
N ILE A 199 19.56 -6.80 3.20
CA ILE A 199 18.94 -6.28 1.97
C ILE A 199 18.95 -4.75 1.99
N ASP A 200 18.52 -4.14 3.10
CA ASP A 200 18.56 -2.68 3.28
C ASP A 200 20.00 -2.14 3.15
N PHE A 201 20.99 -2.85 3.72
CA PHE A 201 22.40 -2.50 3.61
C PHE A 201 22.85 -2.40 2.15
N VAL A 202 22.60 -3.46 1.36
CA VAL A 202 22.95 -3.50 -0.07
C VAL A 202 22.19 -2.45 -0.88
N MET A 203 20.88 -2.29 -0.62
CA MET A 203 20.07 -1.27 -1.29
C MET A 203 20.65 0.13 -1.10
N ARG A 204 21.01 0.51 0.13
CA ARG A 204 21.52 1.85 0.44
C ARG A 204 22.94 2.04 -0.07
N ARG A 205 23.83 1.05 0.15
CA ARG A 205 25.25 1.14 -0.21
C ARG A 205 25.43 1.20 -1.72
N ASP A 206 24.70 0.34 -2.44
CA ASP A 206 24.88 0.15 -3.88
C ASP A 206 23.83 0.91 -4.70
N LYS A 207 22.92 1.66 -4.04
CA LYS A 207 21.79 2.41 -4.65
C LYS A 207 20.90 1.51 -5.52
N LEU A 208 20.67 0.30 -5.04
CA LEU A 208 19.86 -0.71 -5.73
C LEU A 208 18.41 -0.68 -5.25
N SER A 209 17.49 -1.01 -6.16
CA SER A 209 16.12 -1.36 -5.79
C SER A 209 16.11 -2.66 -4.97
N PHE A 210 15.02 -2.90 -4.23
CA PHE A 210 14.82 -4.16 -3.50
C PHE A 210 15.02 -5.40 -4.38
N GLN A 211 14.58 -5.35 -5.63
CA GLN A 211 14.66 -6.47 -6.57
C GLN A 211 16.10 -6.77 -6.97
N GLU A 212 16.86 -5.71 -7.27
CA GLU A 212 18.28 -5.84 -7.62
C GLU A 212 19.10 -6.29 -6.41
N ALA A 213 18.82 -5.76 -5.22
CA ALA A 213 19.48 -6.18 -3.99
C ALA A 213 19.20 -7.64 -3.64
N VAL A 214 17.94 -8.09 -3.73
CA VAL A 214 17.59 -9.49 -3.52
C VAL A 214 18.30 -10.37 -4.55
N LYS A 215 18.25 -10.04 -5.85
CA LYS A 215 18.96 -10.81 -6.90
C LYS A 215 20.47 -10.86 -6.69
N LYS A 216 21.07 -9.81 -6.14
CA LYS A 216 22.51 -9.76 -5.83
C LYS A 216 22.90 -10.64 -4.65
N LEU A 217 21.98 -10.83 -3.70
CA LEU A 217 22.17 -11.62 -2.48
C LEU A 217 21.65 -13.07 -2.59
N SER A 218 20.92 -13.39 -3.66
CA SER A 218 20.32 -14.71 -3.92
C SER A 218 21.29 -15.72 -4.51
#